data_AF-A0A3R9PYG6-F1
#
_entry.id   AF-A0A3R9PYG6-F1
#
_cell.length_a   1.000
_cell.length_b   1.000
_cell.length_c   1.000
_cell.angle_alpha   90.00
_cell.angle_beta   90.00
_cell.angle_gamma   90.00
#
_symmetry.space_group_name_H-M   'P 1'
#
loop_
_entity.id
_entity.type
_entity.pdbx_description
1 polymer ?
#
loop_
_entity_poly.entity_id
_entity_poly.type
_entity_poly.pdbx_seq_one_letter_code
_entity_poly.pdbx_strand_id
1 'polypeptide(L)'
;MLLMPRFASLLLLLAALTTVSCNRTPKAIDPASAQAVKVQLDILQDSVDARWSEMVASDDAKLHDTRQLLRELTTQPGTNRQQLAQLQYANDRLPRRRYTQQTMAESERIDAYDSAQDSLLRAVYALLPTTQEPPAPIKTLTDQIQTADGDLVSFRVRYDQAAMRFNNYLQVHAAELQELGGKYTKLQPLPLFTLQK
;
A
#
# COMPACT_ATOMS: atom_id res chain seq x y z
N MET A 1 7.98 -21.66 82.80
CA MET A 1 7.38 -20.34 83.05
C MET A 1 7.67 -19.46 81.84
N LEU A 2 6.61 -18.93 81.21
CA LEU A 2 6.62 -17.97 80.08
C LEU A 2 7.48 -16.72 80.42
N LEU A 3 8.01 -15.86 79.51
CA LEU A 3 7.39 -15.19 78.36
C LEU A 3 8.47 -14.39 77.53
N MET A 4 8.47 -14.56 76.18
CA MET A 4 8.77 -13.69 75.00
C MET A 4 9.64 -12.39 75.08
N PRO A 5 9.98 -11.71 73.95
CA PRO A 5 10.53 -12.15 72.64
C PRO A 5 11.68 -11.23 72.15
N ARG A 6 12.47 -11.62 71.13
CA ARG A 6 13.06 -10.64 70.17
C ARG A 6 13.14 -11.23 68.77
N PHE A 7 12.07 -10.98 68.01
CA PHE A 7 12.02 -11.07 66.56
C PHE A 7 13.02 -10.08 65.95
N ALA A 8 14.16 -10.57 65.48
CA ALA A 8 15.03 -9.84 64.54
C ALA A 8 15.98 -10.83 63.85
N SER A 9 15.50 -12.03 63.50
CA SER A 9 16.24 -12.96 62.67
C SER A 9 16.18 -12.48 61.23
N LEU A 10 17.13 -11.59 60.90
CA LEU A 10 17.99 -11.71 59.74
C LEU A 10 17.27 -12.06 58.42
N LEU A 11 16.31 -11.21 58.05
CA LEU A 11 15.70 -11.06 56.73
C LEU A 11 16.72 -10.50 55.69
N LEU A 12 17.94 -11.02 55.69
CA LEU A 12 19.10 -10.42 55.00
C LEU A 12 19.86 -11.41 54.11
N LEU A 13 19.23 -12.53 53.74
CA LEU A 13 19.83 -13.57 52.89
C LEU A 13 19.00 -13.94 51.66
N LEU A 14 17.94 -13.19 51.35
CA LEU A 14 17.06 -13.42 50.18
C LEU A 14 17.11 -12.30 49.12
N ALA A 15 18.22 -11.55 49.03
CA ALA A 15 18.40 -10.47 48.07
C ALA A 15 19.62 -10.67 47.14
N ALA A 16 20.04 -11.92 46.90
CA ALA A 16 21.25 -12.24 46.13
C ALA A 16 21.00 -13.08 44.86
N LEU A 17 19.78 -13.08 44.29
CA LEU A 17 19.48 -13.89 43.10
C LEU A 17 18.72 -13.15 41.97
N THR A 18 18.61 -11.82 42.01
CA THR A 18 17.85 -11.06 41.00
C THR A 18 18.70 -10.05 40.22
N THR A 19 19.88 -10.43 39.73
CA THR A 19 20.60 -9.60 38.73
C THR A 19 21.43 -10.43 37.74
N VAL A 20 20.83 -11.46 37.12
CA VAL A 20 21.26 -11.83 35.75
C VAL A 20 20.55 -10.88 34.78
N SER A 21 20.83 -9.59 34.91
CA SER A 21 20.55 -8.64 33.84
C SER A 21 21.56 -8.95 32.76
N CYS A 22 21.10 -9.58 31.68
CA CYS A 22 21.89 -9.76 30.47
C CYS A 22 22.31 -8.37 29.97
N ASN A 23 23.51 -7.94 30.35
CA ASN A 23 24.18 -6.76 29.85
C ASN A 23 24.62 -7.04 28.40
N ARG A 24 23.66 -7.28 27.51
CA ARG A 24 23.88 -7.30 26.06
C ARG A 24 23.83 -5.85 25.62
N THR A 25 24.92 -5.14 25.79
CA THR A 25 25.17 -3.91 25.04
C THR A 25 25.08 -4.30 23.55
N PRO A 26 24.12 -3.78 22.78
CA PRO A 26 24.03 -4.10 21.36
C PRO A 26 25.35 -3.73 20.72
N LYS A 27 25.98 -4.69 20.04
CA LYS A 27 27.22 -4.43 19.30
C LYS A 27 26.88 -3.37 18.26
N ALA A 28 27.62 -2.25 18.26
CA ALA A 28 27.43 -1.21 17.25
C ALA A 28 27.55 -1.86 15.87
N ILE A 29 26.50 -1.73 15.07
CA ILE A 29 26.50 -2.22 13.70
C ILE A 29 27.36 -1.25 12.91
N ASP A 30 28.42 -1.75 12.29
CA ASP A 30 29.18 -0.97 11.32
C ASP A 30 28.21 -0.57 10.19
N PRO A 31 28.03 0.74 9.90
CA PRO A 31 27.10 1.20 8.87
C PRO A 31 27.43 0.66 7.47
N ALA A 32 28.64 0.13 7.24
CA ALA A 32 29.03 -0.55 6.01
C ALA A 32 28.91 -2.10 6.08
N SER A 33 28.40 -2.67 7.18
CA SER A 33 28.24 -4.12 7.30
C SER A 33 27.06 -4.64 6.50
N ALA A 34 27.15 -5.90 6.06
CA ALA A 34 26.05 -6.64 5.44
C ALA A 34 24.75 -6.60 6.29
N GLN A 35 24.86 -6.57 7.62
CA GLN A 35 23.71 -6.46 8.50
C GLN A 35 23.05 -5.08 8.47
N ALA A 36 23.83 -3.98 8.38
CA ALA A 36 23.28 -2.64 8.19
C ALA A 36 22.56 -2.53 6.85
N VAL A 37 23.19 -3.06 5.79
CA VAL A 37 22.61 -3.13 4.44
C VAL A 37 21.28 -3.85 4.45
N LYS A 38 21.20 -5.01 5.12
CA LYS A 38 19.94 -5.75 5.27
C LYS A 38 18.83 -4.90 5.89
N VAL A 39 19.11 -4.23 7.01
CA VAL A 39 18.10 -3.43 7.73
C VAL A 39 17.59 -2.30 6.86
N GLN A 40 18.50 -1.57 6.20
CA GLN A 40 18.11 -0.47 5.32
C GLN A 40 17.34 -0.96 4.09
N LEU A 41 17.72 -2.11 3.53
CA LEU A 41 17.00 -2.73 2.42
C LEU A 41 15.57 -3.12 2.82
N ASP A 42 15.40 -3.76 3.99
CA ASP A 42 14.08 -4.15 4.49
C ASP A 42 13.18 -2.89 4.65
N ILE A 43 13.73 -1.78 5.18
CA ILE A 43 13.00 -0.48 5.28
C ILE A 43 12.61 0.06 3.91
N LEU A 44 13.49 -0.03 2.91
CA LEU A 44 13.19 0.44 1.55
C LEU A 44 12.12 -0.43 0.90
N GLN A 45 12.16 -1.75 1.11
CA GLN A 45 11.14 -2.67 0.64
C GLN A 45 9.77 -2.35 1.25
N ASP A 46 9.69 -2.21 2.57
CA ASP A 46 8.46 -1.82 3.27
C ASP A 46 7.91 -0.48 2.75
N SER A 47 8.80 0.47 2.42
CA SER A 47 8.41 1.75 1.85
C SER A 47 7.75 1.58 0.47
N VAL A 48 8.32 0.75 -0.41
CA VAL A 48 7.73 0.49 -1.73
C VAL A 48 6.39 -0.22 -1.62
N ASP A 49 6.30 -1.22 -0.75
CA ASP A 49 5.08 -2.00 -0.55
C ASP A 49 3.95 -1.13 0.03
N ALA A 50 4.27 -0.20 0.92
CA ALA A 50 3.32 0.79 1.43
C ALA A 50 2.79 1.70 0.31
N ARG A 51 3.66 2.25 -0.55
CA ARG A 51 3.22 3.12 -1.66
C ARG A 51 2.39 2.38 -2.70
N TRP A 52 2.76 1.14 -3.00
CA TRP A 52 1.98 0.28 -3.87
C TRP A 52 0.58 0.01 -3.27
N SER A 53 0.52 -0.37 -1.99
CA SER A 53 -0.72 -0.67 -1.30
C SER A 53 -1.65 0.53 -1.19
N GLU A 54 -1.09 1.72 -0.90
CA GLU A 54 -1.83 3.00 -0.90
C GLU A 54 -2.52 3.26 -2.25
N MET A 55 -1.79 3.08 -3.36
CA MET A 55 -2.33 3.25 -4.71
C MET A 55 -3.45 2.25 -5.01
N VAL A 56 -3.22 0.97 -4.72
CA VAL A 56 -4.21 -0.09 -4.95
C VAL A 56 -5.47 0.14 -4.12
N ALA A 57 -5.32 0.55 -2.87
CA ALA A 57 -6.45 0.85 -1.99
C ALA A 57 -7.27 2.05 -2.48
N SER A 58 -6.60 3.11 -2.98
CA SER A 58 -7.29 4.25 -3.60
C SER A 58 -8.09 3.82 -4.84
N ASP A 59 -7.51 2.97 -5.69
CA ASP A 59 -8.20 2.46 -6.87
C ASP A 59 -9.36 1.52 -6.52
N ASP A 60 -9.21 0.67 -5.51
CA ASP A 60 -10.30 -0.18 -4.99
C ASP A 60 -11.46 0.65 -4.43
N ALA A 61 -11.16 1.74 -3.72
CA ALA A 61 -12.17 2.70 -3.27
C ALA A 61 -12.89 3.36 -4.46
N LYS A 62 -12.16 3.81 -5.49
CA LYS A 62 -12.73 4.37 -6.73
C LYS A 62 -13.71 3.40 -7.39
N LEU A 63 -13.35 2.12 -7.52
CA LEU A 63 -14.21 1.08 -8.11
C LEU A 63 -15.42 0.75 -7.22
N HIS A 64 -15.26 0.79 -5.91
CA HIS A 64 -16.36 0.64 -4.96
C HIS A 64 -17.36 1.79 -5.10
N ASP A 65 -16.89 3.04 -5.10
CA ASP A 65 -17.74 4.23 -5.16
C ASP A 65 -18.42 4.33 -6.52
N THR A 66 -17.74 3.94 -7.61
CA THR A 66 -18.36 3.81 -8.94
C THR A 66 -19.51 2.82 -8.93
N ARG A 67 -19.36 1.67 -8.25
CA ARG A 67 -20.43 0.68 -8.08
C ARG A 67 -21.59 1.23 -7.23
N GLN A 68 -21.31 2.02 -6.18
CA GLN A 68 -22.36 2.68 -5.40
C GLN A 68 -23.11 3.71 -6.27
N LEU A 69 -22.39 4.53 -7.03
CA LEU A 69 -22.96 5.55 -7.90
C LEU A 69 -23.89 4.93 -8.95
N LEU A 70 -23.46 3.83 -9.58
CA LEU A 70 -24.29 3.09 -10.53
C LEU A 70 -25.59 2.58 -9.89
N ARG A 71 -25.56 2.15 -8.63
CA ARG A 71 -26.78 1.79 -7.88
C ARG A 71 -27.67 2.99 -7.63
N GLU A 72 -27.11 4.11 -7.15
CA GLU A 72 -27.89 5.33 -6.92
C GLU A 72 -28.57 5.81 -8.20
N LEU A 73 -27.90 5.73 -9.34
CA LEU A 73 -28.48 6.08 -10.65
C LEU A 73 -29.69 5.21 -11.03
N THR A 74 -29.82 3.98 -10.52
CA THR A 74 -31.01 3.14 -10.76
C THR A 74 -32.29 3.71 -10.15
N THR A 75 -32.16 4.57 -9.14
CA THR A 75 -33.28 5.21 -8.45
C THR A 75 -33.77 6.46 -9.17
N GLN A 76 -33.01 6.96 -10.15
CA GLN A 76 -33.34 8.19 -10.87
C GLN A 76 -34.42 7.95 -11.94
N PRO A 77 -35.33 8.91 -12.14
CA PRO A 77 -36.36 8.80 -13.16
C PRO A 77 -35.76 8.82 -14.57
N GLY A 78 -36.30 7.99 -15.47
CA GLY A 78 -35.87 7.95 -16.87
C GLY A 78 -34.58 7.17 -17.14
N THR A 79 -33.98 6.55 -16.12
CA THR A 79 -32.70 5.83 -16.30
C THR A 79 -32.82 4.56 -17.11
N ASN A 80 -31.88 4.37 -18.06
CA ASN A 80 -31.73 3.13 -18.80
C ASN A 80 -31.06 2.04 -17.93
N ARG A 81 -31.89 1.15 -17.35
CA ARG A 81 -31.42 0.05 -16.49
C ARG A 81 -30.49 -0.94 -17.18
N GLN A 82 -30.69 -1.20 -18.47
CA GLN A 82 -29.81 -2.10 -19.23
C GLN A 82 -28.41 -1.50 -19.37
N GLN A 83 -28.32 -0.20 -19.67
CA GLN A 83 -27.04 0.50 -19.75
C GLN A 83 -26.32 0.50 -18.40
N LEU A 84 -27.03 0.78 -17.30
CA LEU A 84 -26.44 0.70 -15.95
C LEU A 84 -25.93 -0.71 -15.62
N ALA A 85 -26.66 -1.77 -15.97
CA ALA A 85 -26.22 -3.14 -15.74
C ALA A 85 -24.95 -3.48 -16.54
N GLN A 86 -24.82 -2.96 -17.77
CA GLN A 86 -23.60 -3.12 -18.58
C GLN A 86 -22.40 -2.38 -17.95
N LEU A 87 -22.60 -1.15 -17.47
CA LEU A 87 -21.56 -0.38 -16.79
C LEU A 87 -21.15 -1.03 -15.46
N GLN A 88 -22.10 -1.57 -14.72
CA GLN A 88 -21.84 -2.33 -13.49
C GLN A 88 -20.97 -3.56 -13.77
N TYR A 89 -21.33 -4.33 -14.80
CA TYR A 89 -20.55 -5.49 -15.23
C TYR A 89 -19.13 -5.10 -15.69
N ALA A 90 -18.98 -3.98 -16.40
CA ALA A 90 -17.68 -3.46 -16.79
C ALA A 90 -16.83 -3.09 -15.55
N ASN A 91 -17.41 -2.38 -14.58
CA ASN A 91 -16.76 -2.02 -13.32
C ASN A 91 -16.28 -3.26 -12.55
N ASP A 92 -17.13 -4.28 -12.42
CA ASP A 92 -16.82 -5.50 -11.66
C ASP A 92 -15.71 -6.35 -12.30
N ARG A 93 -15.40 -6.11 -13.57
CA ARG A 93 -14.31 -6.78 -14.29
C ARG A 93 -12.98 -6.05 -14.23
N LEU A 94 -12.95 -4.76 -13.87
CA LEU A 94 -11.72 -3.98 -13.83
C LEU A 94 -10.64 -4.58 -12.92
N PRO A 95 -10.94 -5.07 -11.68
CA PRO A 95 -9.90 -5.63 -10.82
C PRO A 95 -9.13 -6.80 -11.44
N ARG A 96 -9.77 -7.58 -12.32
CA ARG A 96 -9.14 -8.72 -13.01
C ARG A 96 -8.23 -8.30 -14.17
N ARG A 97 -8.34 -7.05 -14.63
CA ARG A 97 -7.51 -6.47 -15.69
C ARG A 97 -6.36 -5.64 -15.14
N ARG A 98 -6.46 -5.20 -13.89
CA ARG A 98 -5.44 -4.38 -13.23
C ARG A 98 -4.09 -5.08 -13.27
N TYR A 99 -3.06 -4.33 -13.63
CA TYR A 99 -1.67 -4.76 -13.54
C TYR A 99 -1.26 -4.96 -12.06
N THR A 100 -0.17 -5.68 -11.85
CA THR A 100 0.47 -5.92 -10.56
C THR A 100 1.80 -5.18 -10.48
N GLN A 101 2.40 -5.14 -9.29
CA GLN A 101 3.72 -4.52 -9.09
C GLN A 101 4.80 -5.16 -9.99
N GLN A 102 4.64 -6.43 -10.39
CA GLN A 102 5.56 -7.10 -11.31
C GLN A 102 5.17 -6.87 -12.78
N THR A 103 3.87 -6.96 -13.10
CA THR A 103 3.39 -6.87 -14.50
C THR A 103 3.28 -5.43 -15.00
N MET A 104 3.42 -4.41 -14.14
CA MET A 104 3.49 -3.00 -14.56
C MET A 104 4.73 -2.68 -15.40
N ALA A 105 5.70 -3.59 -15.48
CA ALA A 105 6.79 -3.51 -16.47
C ALA A 105 6.27 -3.52 -17.92
N GLU A 106 5.10 -4.12 -18.16
CA GLU A 106 4.43 -4.15 -19.46
C GLU A 106 3.53 -2.91 -19.58
N SER A 107 4.04 -1.82 -20.15
CA SER A 107 3.31 -0.54 -20.26
C SER A 107 1.93 -0.67 -20.92
N GLU A 108 1.79 -1.59 -21.88
CA GLU A 108 0.50 -1.88 -22.53
C GLU A 108 -0.59 -2.32 -21.54
N ARG A 109 -0.23 -2.97 -20.43
CA ARG A 109 -1.19 -3.36 -19.38
C ARG A 109 -1.67 -2.16 -18.58
N ILE A 110 -0.79 -1.19 -18.33
CA ILE A 110 -1.14 0.07 -17.67
C ILE A 110 -2.12 0.83 -18.57
N ASP A 111 -1.76 1.03 -19.83
CA ASP A 111 -2.58 1.75 -20.80
C ASP A 111 -3.95 1.10 -21.01
N ALA A 112 -3.98 -0.23 -21.13
CA ALA A 112 -5.22 -0.97 -21.30
C ALA A 112 -6.14 -0.88 -20.08
N TYR A 113 -5.56 -0.86 -18.87
CA TYR A 113 -6.32 -0.70 -17.64
C TYR A 113 -6.87 0.73 -17.51
N ASP A 114 -6.00 1.73 -17.65
CA ASP A 114 -6.36 3.14 -17.54
C ASP A 114 -7.42 3.53 -18.56
N SER A 115 -7.24 3.14 -19.83
CA SER A 115 -8.23 3.38 -20.89
C SER A 115 -9.59 2.74 -20.61
N ALA A 116 -9.60 1.56 -19.98
CA ALA A 116 -10.85 0.91 -19.58
C ALA A 116 -11.54 1.65 -18.42
N GLN A 117 -10.78 2.17 -17.44
CA GLN A 117 -11.33 3.01 -16.38
C GLN A 117 -11.87 4.32 -16.93
N ASP A 118 -11.11 5.04 -17.75
CA ASP A 118 -11.52 6.32 -18.35
C ASP A 118 -12.78 6.17 -19.20
N SER A 119 -12.87 5.08 -19.97
CA SER A 119 -14.03 4.81 -20.80
C SER A 119 -15.26 4.49 -19.96
N LEU A 120 -15.10 3.74 -18.86
CA LEU A 120 -16.18 3.51 -17.91
C LEU A 120 -16.63 4.82 -17.26
N LEU A 121 -15.72 5.59 -16.66
CA LEU A 121 -16.05 6.81 -15.92
C LEU A 121 -16.72 7.85 -16.83
N ARG A 122 -16.23 8.06 -18.05
CA ARG A 122 -16.90 8.93 -19.03
C ARG A 122 -18.34 8.48 -19.31
N ALA A 123 -18.56 7.18 -19.47
CA ALA A 123 -19.91 6.64 -19.69
C ALA A 123 -20.81 6.78 -18.46
N VAL A 124 -20.27 6.63 -17.24
CA VAL A 124 -21.01 6.87 -16.00
C VAL A 124 -21.38 8.34 -15.85
N TYR A 125 -20.44 9.26 -16.08
CA TYR A 125 -20.68 10.70 -15.95
C TYR A 125 -21.69 11.23 -16.97
N ALA A 126 -21.76 10.63 -18.15
CA ALA A 126 -22.79 10.94 -19.14
C ALA A 126 -24.23 10.59 -18.68
N LEU A 127 -24.38 9.78 -17.62
CA LEU A 127 -25.68 9.43 -17.03
C LEU A 127 -26.06 10.30 -15.83
N LEU A 128 -25.20 11.22 -15.40
CA LEU A 128 -25.52 12.12 -14.29
C LEU A 128 -26.64 13.08 -14.70
N PRO A 129 -27.55 13.44 -13.77
CA PRO A 129 -28.58 14.45 -14.03
C PRO A 129 -27.95 15.80 -14.42
N THR A 130 -28.35 16.39 -15.55
CA THR A 130 -27.79 17.66 -16.06
C THR A 130 -28.66 18.88 -15.80
N THR A 131 -29.95 18.69 -15.47
CA THR A 131 -30.95 19.76 -15.43
C THR A 131 -31.24 20.29 -14.03
N GLN A 132 -30.77 19.62 -12.98
CA GLN A 132 -30.96 19.97 -11.57
C GLN A 132 -29.74 19.53 -10.77
N GLU A 133 -29.51 20.16 -9.61
CA GLU A 133 -28.48 19.72 -8.67
C GLU A 133 -28.66 18.22 -8.37
N PRO A 134 -27.61 17.38 -8.52
CA PRO A 134 -27.73 15.96 -8.24
C PRO A 134 -28.10 15.71 -6.78
N PRO A 135 -28.88 14.65 -6.48
CA PRO A 135 -29.09 14.20 -5.11
C PRO A 135 -27.76 14.04 -4.35
N ALA A 136 -27.75 14.38 -3.06
CA ALA A 136 -26.53 14.40 -2.25
C ALA A 136 -25.67 13.10 -2.32
N PRO A 137 -26.25 11.88 -2.37
CA PRO A 137 -25.45 10.66 -2.56
C PRO A 137 -24.71 10.63 -3.90
N ILE A 138 -25.39 10.99 -5.00
CA ILE A 138 -24.82 11.02 -6.35
C ILE A 138 -23.68 12.04 -6.41
N LYS A 139 -23.90 13.24 -5.85
CA LYS A 139 -22.87 14.28 -5.79
C LYS A 139 -21.65 13.81 -5.01
N THR A 140 -21.85 13.29 -3.80
CA THR A 140 -20.77 12.85 -2.91
C THR A 140 -19.91 11.76 -3.56
N LEU A 141 -20.56 10.75 -4.15
CA LEU A 141 -19.85 9.66 -4.83
C LEU A 141 -19.11 10.17 -6.07
N THR A 142 -19.71 11.08 -6.83
CA THR A 142 -19.04 11.69 -8.00
C THR A 142 -17.78 12.43 -7.57
N ASP A 143 -17.86 13.27 -6.52
CA ASP A 143 -16.72 14.04 -6.00
C ASP A 143 -15.60 13.11 -5.47
N GLN A 144 -15.97 12.02 -4.79
CA GLN A 144 -15.02 11.01 -4.29
C GLN A 144 -14.29 10.29 -5.43
N ILE A 145 -15.03 9.84 -6.45
CA ILE A 145 -14.45 9.19 -7.63
C ILE A 145 -13.49 10.13 -8.35
N GLN A 146 -13.90 11.39 -8.57
CA GLN A 146 -13.06 12.39 -9.24
C GLN A 146 -11.78 12.72 -8.46
N THR A 147 -11.88 12.79 -7.13
CA THR A 147 -10.70 13.01 -6.27
C THR A 147 -9.73 11.84 -6.38
N ALA A 148 -10.22 10.60 -6.24
CA ALA A 148 -9.38 9.40 -6.37
C ALA A 148 -8.74 9.27 -7.76
N ASP A 149 -9.47 9.67 -8.81
CA ASP A 149 -8.96 9.69 -10.18
C ASP A 149 -7.84 10.73 -10.38
N GLY A 150 -8.04 11.94 -9.85
CA GLY A 150 -7.05 13.01 -9.88
C GLY A 150 -5.77 12.70 -9.10
N ASP A 151 -5.87 11.89 -8.05
CA ASP A 151 -4.73 11.51 -7.20
C ASP A 151 -3.84 10.41 -7.82
N LEU A 152 -4.30 9.70 -8.85
CA LEU A 152 -3.62 8.53 -9.44
C LEU A 152 -2.17 8.82 -9.81
N VAL A 153 -1.92 9.94 -10.51
CA VAL A 153 -0.57 10.33 -10.94
C VAL A 153 0.34 10.55 -9.72
N SER A 154 -0.18 11.16 -8.67
CA SER A 154 0.57 11.41 -7.43
C SER A 154 0.94 10.09 -6.72
N PHE A 155 0.05 9.10 -6.70
CA PHE A 155 0.38 7.77 -6.18
C PHE A 155 1.49 7.10 -6.99
N ARG A 156 1.41 7.14 -8.32
CA ARG A 156 2.43 6.56 -9.22
C ARG A 156 3.80 7.21 -9.01
N VAL A 157 3.85 8.54 -8.89
CA VAL A 157 5.10 9.26 -8.61
C VAL A 157 5.70 8.86 -7.26
N ARG A 158 4.89 8.73 -6.20
CA ARG A 158 5.40 8.31 -4.88
C ARG A 158 5.91 6.87 -4.90
N TYR A 159 5.23 5.97 -5.64
CA TYR A 159 5.70 4.61 -5.87
C TYR A 159 7.06 4.62 -6.60
N ASP A 160 7.17 5.32 -7.73
CA ASP A 160 8.41 5.39 -8.53
C ASP A 160 9.57 5.93 -7.69
N GLN A 161 9.34 6.97 -6.89
CA GLN A 161 10.35 7.50 -5.96
C GLN A 161 10.83 6.47 -4.95
N ALA A 162 9.94 5.66 -4.38
CA ALA A 162 10.33 4.60 -3.45
C ALA A 162 11.08 3.47 -4.19
N ALA A 163 10.56 3.03 -5.33
CA ALA A 163 11.13 1.94 -6.13
C ALA A 163 12.52 2.31 -6.68
N MET A 164 12.73 3.55 -7.14
CA MET A 164 14.06 4.03 -7.54
C MET A 164 15.06 4.00 -6.39
N ARG A 165 14.67 4.40 -5.18
CA ARG A 165 15.55 4.30 -4.00
C ARG A 165 15.92 2.86 -3.69
N PHE A 166 14.94 1.96 -3.71
CA PHE A 166 15.17 0.52 -3.52
C PHE A 166 16.11 -0.05 -4.60
N ASN A 167 15.82 0.21 -5.87
CA ASN A 167 16.60 -0.28 -7.02
C ASN A 167 18.05 0.22 -6.98
N ASN A 168 18.25 1.51 -6.69
CA ASN A 168 19.59 2.07 -6.53
C ASN A 168 20.33 1.41 -5.35
N TYR A 169 19.63 1.15 -4.24
CA TYR A 169 20.23 0.49 -3.09
C TYR A 169 20.69 -0.95 -3.39
N LEU A 170 19.89 -1.70 -4.18
CA LEU A 170 20.29 -3.03 -4.68
C LEU A 170 21.59 -2.96 -5.50
N GLN A 171 21.72 -1.95 -6.36
CA GLN A 171 22.88 -1.78 -7.22
C GLN A 171 24.14 -1.41 -6.43
N VAL A 172 24.03 -0.45 -5.51
CA VAL A 172 25.17 0.08 -4.74
C VAL A 172 25.72 -0.97 -3.76
N HIS A 173 24.86 -1.79 -3.16
CA HIS A 173 25.25 -2.76 -2.13
C HIS A 173 25.21 -4.22 -2.61
N ALA A 174 25.41 -4.45 -3.90
CA ALA A 174 25.32 -5.79 -4.49
C ALA A 174 26.30 -6.80 -3.85
N ALA A 175 27.49 -6.36 -3.43
CA ALA A 175 28.49 -7.22 -2.81
C ALA A 175 28.06 -7.70 -1.41
N GLU A 176 27.53 -6.78 -0.59
CA GLU A 176 27.03 -7.06 0.75
C GLU A 176 25.76 -7.91 0.69
N LEU A 177 24.88 -7.66 -0.28
CA LEU A 177 23.71 -8.50 -0.55
C LEU A 177 24.11 -9.92 -0.98
N GLN A 178 25.24 -10.06 -1.70
CA GLN A 178 25.82 -11.35 -2.06
C GLN A 178 26.33 -12.11 -0.83
N GLU A 179 26.97 -11.41 0.11
CA GLU A 179 27.42 -11.98 1.38
C GLU A 179 26.26 -12.49 2.25
N LEU A 180 25.13 -11.74 2.28
CA LEU A 180 23.91 -12.17 2.99
C LEU A 180 23.30 -13.44 2.42
N GLY A 181 23.51 -13.75 1.14
CA GLY A 181 23.05 -14.98 0.50
C GLY A 181 21.52 -15.16 0.46
N GLY A 182 21.08 -16.39 0.21
CA GLY A 182 19.68 -16.79 0.35
C GLY A 182 18.71 -16.04 -0.59
N LYS A 183 17.77 -15.30 0.00
CA LYS A 183 16.78 -14.50 -0.77
C LYS A 183 17.37 -13.19 -1.30
N TYR A 184 18.42 -12.67 -0.65
CA TYR A 184 18.99 -11.35 -0.95
C TYR A 184 19.73 -11.33 -2.29
N THR A 185 20.30 -12.46 -2.71
CA THR A 185 20.94 -12.63 -4.03
C THR A 185 19.95 -12.77 -5.19
N LYS A 186 18.66 -12.94 -4.89
CA LYS A 186 17.60 -13.13 -5.89
C LYS A 186 16.75 -11.87 -6.08
N LEU A 187 17.02 -10.81 -5.33
CA LEU A 187 16.30 -9.56 -5.45
C LEU A 187 16.56 -8.95 -6.82
N GLN A 188 15.49 -8.48 -7.45
CA GLN A 188 15.52 -7.82 -8.74
C GLN A 188 15.04 -6.38 -8.58
N PRO A 189 15.51 -5.45 -9.43
CA PRO A 189 14.91 -4.13 -9.52
C PRO A 189 13.40 -4.22 -9.76
N LEU A 190 12.65 -3.37 -9.09
CA LEU A 190 11.21 -3.21 -9.30
C LEU A 190 10.94 -2.34 -10.54
N PRO A 191 9.90 -2.64 -11.32
CA PRO A 191 9.53 -1.80 -12.45
C PRO A 191 9.03 -0.43 -11.99
N LEU A 192 9.05 0.55 -12.90
CA LEU A 192 8.61 1.92 -12.68
C LEU A 192 7.45 2.25 -13.63
N PHE A 193 6.57 3.17 -13.23
CA PHE A 193 5.54 3.71 -14.12
C PHE A 193 6.13 4.60 -15.21
N THR A 194 7.15 5.38 -14.85
CA THR A 194 7.87 6.20 -15.81
C THR A 194 8.81 5.36 -16.66
N LEU A 195 8.69 5.46 -17.98
CA LEU A 195 9.66 4.91 -18.91
C LEU A 195 11.00 5.61 -18.67
N GLN A 196 12.01 4.86 -18.22
CA GLN A 196 13.39 5.33 -18.26
C GLN A 196 13.79 5.44 -19.74
N LYS A 197 13.98 6.67 -20.22
CA LYS A 197 14.55 6.94 -21.54
C LYS A 197 16.06 6.75 -21.52
#